data_AF-A0A531M583-F1
#
_entry.id   AF-A0A531M583-F1
#
_cell.length_a   1.000
_cell.length_b   1.000
_cell.length_c   1.000
_cell.angle_alpha   90.00
_cell.angle_beta   90.00
_cell.angle_gamma   90.00
#
_symmetry.space_group_name_H-M   'P 1'
#
loop_
_entity.id
_entity.type
_entity.pdbx_description
1 polymer ?
#
loop_
_entity_poly.entity_id
_entity_poly.type
_entity_poly.pdbx_seq_one_letter_code
_entity_poly.pdbx_strand_id
1 'polypeptide(L)'
;IVAMYMHGRTRETEETANRAARDFSDFLRGYVAERRKQPGDDLLSLLISAQEDGQKLSEDELVSSTILLLNAGHEATVHQTGNAVRAILAQGGDPSRFFTTPEATAATVEECLRFDAPLHMFLRYAYEEIEVQPGIVLKPGDKIALLLGMANRDPSAFAAPQAF
;
A
#
# COMPACT_ATOMS: atom_id res chain seq x y z
N ILE A 1 -12.41 0.09 -7.51
CA ILE A 1 -11.27 -0.78 -7.13
C ILE A 1 -11.70 -1.83 -6.09
N VAL A 2 -12.31 -1.42 -4.96
CA VAL A 2 -12.75 -2.33 -3.87
C VAL A 2 -13.60 -3.53 -4.34
N ALA A 3 -14.56 -3.33 -5.26
CA ALA A 3 -15.44 -4.41 -5.73
C ALA A 3 -14.70 -5.59 -6.41
N MET A 4 -13.51 -5.38 -6.96
CA MET A 4 -12.69 -6.45 -7.57
C MET A 4 -12.11 -7.43 -6.54
N TYR A 5 -12.03 -6.99 -5.27
CA TYR A 5 -11.50 -7.77 -4.15
C TYR A 5 -12.61 -8.41 -3.30
N MET A 6 -13.88 -8.17 -3.64
CA MET A 6 -15.01 -8.78 -2.96
C MET A 6 -15.29 -10.19 -3.49
N HIS A 7 -15.73 -11.08 -2.60
CA HIS A 7 -16.19 -12.40 -2.98
C HIS A 7 -17.43 -12.30 -3.90
N GLY A 8 -17.53 -13.16 -4.91
CA GLY A 8 -18.69 -13.20 -5.82
C GLY A 8 -18.72 -12.10 -6.91
N ARG A 9 -17.56 -11.52 -7.27
CA ARG A 9 -17.51 -10.53 -8.36
C ARG A 9 -18.09 -11.07 -9.67
N THR A 10 -18.85 -10.24 -10.37
CA THR A 10 -19.48 -10.58 -11.65
C THR A 10 -18.62 -10.13 -12.82
N ARG A 11 -18.85 -10.69 -14.01
CA ARG A 11 -18.22 -10.20 -15.25
C ARG A 11 -18.48 -8.71 -15.49
N GLU A 12 -19.68 -8.24 -15.19
CA GLU A 12 -20.02 -6.81 -15.26
C GLU A 12 -19.13 -5.95 -14.33
N THR A 13 -18.81 -6.46 -13.13
CA THR A 13 -17.88 -5.82 -12.20
C THR A 13 -16.49 -5.70 -12.83
N GLU A 14 -16.00 -6.77 -13.45
CA GLU A 14 -14.70 -6.80 -14.11
C GLU A 14 -14.66 -5.85 -15.32
N GLU A 15 -15.69 -5.84 -16.15
CA GLU A 15 -15.79 -4.94 -17.30
C GLU A 15 -15.88 -3.47 -16.89
N THR A 16 -16.59 -3.18 -15.80
CA THR A 16 -16.67 -1.83 -15.22
C THR A 16 -15.33 -1.39 -14.67
N ALA A 17 -14.63 -2.25 -13.94
CA ALA A 17 -13.28 -1.95 -13.44
C ALA A 17 -12.30 -1.69 -14.58
N ASN A 18 -12.36 -2.49 -15.65
CA ASN A 18 -11.53 -2.31 -16.85
C ASN A 18 -11.83 -0.99 -17.58
N ARG A 19 -13.10 -0.57 -17.67
CA ARG A 19 -13.46 0.75 -18.22
C ARG A 19 -12.88 1.88 -17.36
N ALA A 20 -13.12 1.84 -16.06
CA ALA A 20 -12.60 2.86 -15.13
C ALA A 20 -11.06 2.98 -15.17
N ALA A 21 -10.34 1.86 -15.28
CA ALA A 21 -8.88 1.86 -15.39
C ALA A 21 -8.41 2.52 -16.70
N ARG A 22 -9.10 2.30 -17.82
CA ARG A 22 -8.80 2.96 -19.10
C ARG A 22 -9.10 4.45 -19.03
N ASP A 23 -10.29 4.83 -18.57
CA ASP A 23 -10.71 6.23 -18.47
C ASP A 23 -9.74 7.04 -17.60
N PHE A 24 -9.27 6.45 -16.48
CA PHE A 24 -8.29 7.08 -15.61
C PHE A 24 -6.90 7.20 -16.26
N SER A 25 -6.49 6.17 -17.02
CA SER A 25 -5.22 6.20 -17.75
C SER A 25 -5.24 7.28 -18.85
N ASP A 26 -6.35 7.42 -19.57
CA ASP A 26 -6.51 8.42 -20.63
C ASP A 26 -6.56 9.84 -20.06
N PHE A 27 -7.24 10.03 -18.92
CA PHE A 27 -7.17 11.28 -18.16
C PHE A 27 -5.73 11.64 -17.80
N LEU A 28 -4.95 10.69 -17.26
CA LEU A 28 -3.56 10.94 -16.88
C LEU A 28 -2.67 11.23 -18.09
N ARG A 29 -2.88 10.58 -19.24
CA ARG A 29 -2.15 10.90 -20.48
C ARG A 29 -2.38 12.35 -20.92
N GLY A 30 -3.64 12.80 -20.91
CA GLY A 30 -3.96 14.21 -21.17
C GLY A 30 -3.26 15.14 -20.18
N TYR A 31 -3.32 14.81 -18.89
CA TYR A 31 -2.69 15.62 -17.85
C TYR A 31 -1.15 15.66 -17.96
N VAL A 32 -0.52 14.56 -18.35
CA VAL A 32 0.92 14.49 -18.67
C VAL A 32 1.26 15.40 -19.84
N ALA A 33 0.47 15.39 -20.92
CA ALA A 33 0.69 16.27 -22.07
C ALA A 33 0.64 17.75 -21.68
N GLU A 34 -0.21 18.10 -20.72
CA GLU A 34 -0.37 19.46 -20.23
C GLU A 34 0.83 19.86 -19.36
N ARG A 35 1.29 18.98 -18.47
CA ARG A 35 2.48 19.20 -17.65
C ARG A 35 3.79 19.21 -18.42
N ARG A 36 3.88 18.52 -19.56
CA ARG A 36 5.03 18.67 -20.48
C ARG A 36 5.13 20.07 -21.08
N LYS A 37 4.00 20.73 -21.34
CA LYS A 37 3.97 22.11 -21.89
C LYS A 37 4.18 23.15 -20.80
N GLN A 38 3.62 22.91 -19.61
CA GLN A 38 3.68 23.81 -18.46
C GLN A 38 4.00 23.01 -17.20
N PRO A 39 5.30 22.73 -16.94
CA PRO A 39 5.72 22.04 -15.73
C PRO A 39 5.30 22.80 -14.47
N GLY A 40 4.83 22.07 -13.46
CA GLY A 40 4.49 22.61 -12.14
C GLY A 40 5.44 22.10 -11.05
N ASP A 41 5.17 22.51 -9.82
CA ASP A 41 5.83 21.98 -8.62
C ASP A 41 5.02 20.79 -8.07
N ASP A 42 4.91 19.73 -8.87
CA ASP A 42 4.16 18.52 -8.52
C ASP A 42 4.91 17.23 -8.87
N LEU A 43 4.52 16.13 -8.23
CA LEU A 43 5.14 14.81 -8.41
C LEU A 43 5.14 14.35 -9.88
N LEU A 44 4.11 14.70 -10.65
CA LEU A 44 4.03 14.32 -12.05
C LEU A 44 5.07 15.06 -12.89
N SER A 45 5.25 16.36 -12.65
CA SER A 45 6.30 17.17 -13.28
C SER A 45 7.69 16.66 -12.91
N LEU A 46 7.87 16.23 -11.65
CA LEU A 46 9.10 15.57 -11.20
C LEU A 46 9.36 14.27 -11.99
N LEU A 47 8.37 13.38 -12.09
CA LEU A 47 8.51 12.12 -12.83
C LEU A 47 8.74 12.31 -14.34
N ILE A 48 8.14 13.34 -14.94
CA ILE A 48 8.39 13.70 -16.35
C ILE A 48 9.86 14.12 -16.57
N SER A 49 10.43 14.83 -15.60
CA SER A 49 11.82 15.30 -15.67
C SER A 49 12.84 14.24 -15.26
N ALA A 50 12.41 13.18 -14.56
CA ALA A 50 13.27 12.12 -14.08
C ALA A 50 13.99 11.39 -15.24
N GLN A 51 15.27 11.15 -15.05
CA GLN A 51 16.14 10.47 -15.99
C GLN A 51 17.14 9.60 -15.22
N GLU A 52 17.34 8.37 -15.65
CA GLU A 52 18.32 7.42 -15.08
C GLU A 52 19.17 6.88 -16.22
N ASP A 53 20.51 6.97 -16.10
CA ASP A 53 21.47 6.58 -17.15
C ASP A 53 21.17 7.16 -18.55
N GLY A 54 20.60 8.37 -18.58
CA GLY A 54 20.21 9.03 -19.82
C GLY A 54 18.84 8.58 -20.39
N GLN A 55 18.16 7.61 -19.77
CA GLN A 55 16.84 7.13 -20.16
C GLN A 55 15.73 7.82 -19.37
N LYS A 56 14.64 8.14 -20.07
CA LYS A 56 13.42 8.70 -19.48
C LYS A 56 12.34 7.64 -19.47
N LEU A 57 11.41 7.75 -18.53
CA LEU A 57 10.19 6.96 -18.56
C LEU A 57 9.46 7.16 -19.89
N SER A 58 9.07 6.05 -20.51
CA SER A 58 8.06 6.09 -21.57
C SER A 58 6.75 6.63 -21.02
N GLU A 59 5.83 7.03 -21.91
CA GLU A 59 4.53 7.54 -21.47
C GLU A 59 3.73 6.52 -20.68
N ASP A 60 3.76 5.25 -21.07
CA ASP A 60 3.06 4.18 -20.35
C ASP A 60 3.71 3.88 -18.99
N GLU A 61 5.04 3.93 -18.87
CA GLU A 61 5.74 3.80 -17.59
C GLU A 61 5.44 4.98 -16.66
N LEU A 62 5.39 6.20 -17.20
CA LEU A 62 5.04 7.40 -16.44
C LEU A 62 3.60 7.34 -15.91
N VAL A 63 2.64 6.98 -16.78
CA VAL A 63 1.23 6.85 -16.38
C VAL A 63 1.06 5.74 -15.36
N SER A 64 1.61 4.55 -15.61
CA SER A 64 1.49 3.41 -14.68
C SER A 64 2.15 3.69 -13.33
N SER A 65 3.32 4.35 -13.31
CA SER A 65 3.98 4.77 -12.07
C SER A 65 3.16 5.80 -11.30
N THR A 66 2.55 6.75 -12.00
CA THR A 66 1.67 7.76 -11.39
C THR A 66 0.44 7.10 -10.75
N ILE A 67 -0.19 6.16 -11.45
CA ILE A 67 -1.32 5.37 -10.91
C ILE A 67 -0.89 4.58 -9.67
N LEU A 68 0.28 3.93 -9.73
CA LEU A 68 0.82 3.16 -8.61
C LEU A 68 1.01 4.04 -7.37
N LEU A 69 1.66 5.20 -7.53
CA LEU A 69 1.93 6.11 -6.41
C LEU A 69 0.64 6.67 -5.82
N LEU A 70 -0.33 7.03 -6.67
CA LEU A 70 -1.63 7.52 -6.22
C LEU A 70 -2.40 6.43 -5.43
N ASN A 71 -2.43 5.20 -5.95
CA ASN A 71 -3.10 4.10 -5.26
C ASN A 71 -2.39 3.73 -3.94
N ALA A 72 -1.06 3.65 -3.96
CA ALA A 72 -0.26 3.28 -2.79
C ALA A 72 -0.35 4.33 -1.67
N GLY A 73 -0.30 5.62 -2.01
CA GLY A 73 -0.34 6.71 -1.04
C GLY A 73 -1.74 7.03 -0.51
N HIS A 74 -2.80 6.64 -1.22
CA HIS A 74 -4.17 6.99 -0.86
C HIS A 74 -4.84 5.94 0.03
N GLU A 75 -5.05 4.72 -0.46
CA GLU A 75 -5.90 3.74 0.25
C GLU A 75 -5.25 3.27 1.57
N ALA A 76 -3.96 2.97 1.57
CA ALA A 76 -3.27 2.50 2.78
C ALA A 76 -3.29 3.55 3.89
N THR A 77 -3.04 4.82 3.55
CA THR A 77 -3.03 5.92 4.51
C THR A 77 -4.42 6.19 5.08
N VAL A 78 -5.47 6.19 4.24
CA VAL A 78 -6.85 6.39 4.70
C VAL A 78 -7.27 5.30 5.69
N HIS A 79 -7.00 4.03 5.37
CA HIS A 79 -7.27 2.92 6.29
C HIS A 79 -6.46 3.04 7.58
N GLN A 80 -5.16 3.38 7.47
CA GLN A 80 -4.30 3.50 8.64
C GLN A 80 -4.75 4.61 9.58
N THR A 81 -5.14 5.77 9.06
CA THR A 81 -5.66 6.86 9.89
C THR A 81 -6.93 6.42 10.62
N GLY A 82 -7.87 5.75 9.94
CA GLY A 82 -9.08 5.22 10.57
C GLY A 82 -8.78 4.19 11.66
N ASN A 83 -7.88 3.25 11.39
CA ASN A 83 -7.43 2.23 12.34
C ASN A 83 -6.77 2.85 13.57
N ALA A 84 -5.86 3.81 13.38
CA ALA A 84 -5.16 4.51 14.45
C ALA A 84 -6.13 5.24 15.39
N VAL A 85 -7.07 6.01 14.83
CA VAL A 85 -8.09 6.73 15.61
C VAL A 85 -8.92 5.74 16.44
N ARG A 86 -9.37 4.63 15.83
CA ARG A 86 -10.10 3.58 16.54
C ARG A 86 -9.28 2.98 17.68
N ALA A 87 -8.03 2.59 17.41
CA ALA A 87 -7.16 1.92 18.37
C ALA A 87 -6.86 2.81 19.58
N ILE A 88 -6.57 4.09 19.36
CA ILE A 88 -6.29 5.07 20.42
C ILE A 88 -7.54 5.30 21.28
N LEU A 89 -8.71 5.53 20.66
CA LEU A 89 -9.95 5.77 21.40
C LEU A 89 -10.38 4.55 22.22
N ALA A 90 -10.09 3.33 21.74
CA ALA A 90 -10.36 2.09 22.46
C ALA A 90 -9.55 1.96 23.76
N GLN A 91 -8.42 2.67 23.91
CA GLN A 91 -7.63 2.68 25.15
C GLN A 91 -8.28 3.51 26.27
N GLY A 92 -9.32 4.28 25.96
CA GLY A 92 -10.03 5.14 26.90
C GLY A 92 -9.17 6.26 27.52
N GLY A 93 -9.83 7.20 28.21
CA GLY A 93 -9.16 8.40 28.76
C GLY A 93 -8.87 9.46 27.70
N ASP A 94 -8.03 10.43 28.03
CA ASP A 94 -7.65 11.52 27.12
C ASP A 94 -6.60 11.03 26.09
N PRO A 95 -6.89 11.07 24.77
CA PRO A 95 -5.95 10.70 23.72
C PRO A 95 -4.67 11.54 23.71
N SER A 96 -4.68 12.76 24.26
CA SER A 96 -3.51 13.64 24.29
C SER A 96 -2.30 13.01 25.01
N ARG A 97 -2.54 12.04 25.90
CA ARG A 97 -1.48 11.31 26.64
C ARG A 97 -0.48 10.59 25.72
N PHE A 98 -0.92 10.19 24.52
CA PHE A 98 -0.08 9.50 23.53
C PHE A 98 0.84 10.46 22.75
N PHE A 99 0.59 11.77 22.82
CA PHE A 99 1.24 12.80 22.00
C PHE A 99 1.97 13.84 22.83
N THR A 100 2.46 13.45 24.01
CA THR A 100 3.09 14.37 24.98
C THR A 100 4.46 14.86 24.56
N THR A 101 5.18 14.08 23.75
CA THR A 101 6.48 14.45 23.16
C THR A 101 6.56 13.98 21.69
N PRO A 102 7.52 14.50 20.90
CA PRO A 102 7.78 13.99 19.55
C PRO A 102 8.09 12.48 19.52
N GLU A 103 8.84 11.99 20.50
CA GLU A 103 9.19 10.57 20.62
C GLU A 103 7.97 9.72 20.96
N ALA A 104 7.12 10.17 21.88
CA ALA A 104 5.86 9.50 22.20
C ALA A 104 4.90 9.48 21.00
N THR A 105 4.87 10.57 20.24
CA THR A 105 4.09 10.67 19.01
C THR A 105 4.57 9.66 17.96
N ALA A 106 5.88 9.60 17.72
CA ALA A 106 6.46 8.64 16.78
C ALA A 106 6.19 7.19 17.22
N ALA A 107 6.39 6.88 18.50
CA ALA A 107 6.09 5.56 19.05
C ALA A 107 4.61 5.19 18.90
N THR A 108 3.69 6.14 19.10
CA THR A 108 2.25 5.92 18.91
C THR A 108 1.91 5.62 17.46
N VAL A 109 2.55 6.29 16.50
CA VAL A 109 2.34 6.04 15.06
C VAL A 109 2.82 4.63 14.68
N GLU A 110 4.02 4.24 15.11
CA GLU A 110 4.56 2.89 14.89
C GLU A 110 3.67 1.83 15.54
N GLU A 111 3.19 2.09 16.75
CA GLU A 111 2.31 1.17 17.46
C GLU A 111 0.94 1.03 16.79
N CYS A 112 0.39 2.11 16.23
CA CYS A 112 -0.82 2.02 15.41
C CYS A 112 -0.62 1.16 14.16
N LEU A 113 0.55 1.24 13.51
CA LEU A 113 0.88 0.44 12.32
C LEU A 113 1.07 -1.04 12.68
N ARG A 114 1.72 -1.31 13.82
CA ARG A 114 1.86 -2.67 14.35
C ARG A 114 0.49 -3.24 14.71
N PHE A 115 -0.26 -2.55 15.56
CA PHE A 115 -1.48 -3.07 16.15
C PHE A 115 -2.55 -3.37 15.10
N ASP A 116 -2.87 -2.42 14.21
CA ASP A 116 -3.90 -2.59 13.19
C ASP A 116 -3.40 -2.18 11.81
N ALA A 117 -2.53 -3.01 11.23
CA ALA A 117 -1.95 -2.79 9.91
C ALA A 117 -3.03 -2.59 8.83
N PRO A 118 -2.87 -1.62 7.91
CA PRO A 118 -3.85 -1.32 6.88
C PRO A 118 -3.81 -2.33 5.71
N LEU A 119 -2.70 -3.07 5.60
CA LEU A 119 -2.46 -4.09 4.59
C LEU A 119 -2.00 -5.37 5.28
N HIS A 120 -2.86 -6.39 5.31
CA HIS A 120 -2.61 -7.60 6.09
C HIS A 120 -1.81 -8.67 5.35
N MET A 121 -1.76 -8.63 4.01
CA MET A 121 -1.23 -9.74 3.21
C MET A 121 -0.62 -9.28 1.89
N PHE A 122 0.52 -9.87 1.54
CA PHE A 122 1.07 -9.83 0.18
C PHE A 122 1.34 -11.23 -0.35
N LEU A 123 1.27 -11.41 -1.65
CA LEU A 123 1.68 -12.64 -2.31
C LEU A 123 3.09 -12.49 -2.90
N ARG A 124 3.86 -13.57 -2.86
CA ARG A 124 5.14 -13.73 -3.55
C ARG A 124 5.16 -15.04 -4.32
N TYR A 125 6.02 -15.11 -5.33
CA TYR A 125 6.31 -16.32 -6.07
C TYR A 125 7.70 -16.83 -5.69
N ALA A 126 7.84 -18.13 -5.53
CA ALA A 126 9.16 -18.76 -5.48
C ALA A 126 9.76 -18.79 -6.90
N TYR A 127 10.99 -18.29 -7.04
CA TYR A 127 11.73 -18.33 -8.31
C TYR A 127 12.63 -19.55 -8.44
N GLU A 128 13.05 -20.09 -7.30
CA GLU A 128 13.82 -21.31 -7.15
C GLU A 128 13.21 -22.18 -6.06
N GLU A 129 13.70 -23.42 -5.93
CA GLU A 129 13.30 -24.27 -4.81
C GLU A 129 13.83 -23.73 -3.49
N ILE A 130 12.97 -23.55 -2.50
CA ILE A 130 13.33 -23.04 -1.17
C ILE A 130 12.61 -23.83 -0.08
N GLU A 131 13.37 -24.32 0.90
CA GLU A 131 12.82 -24.86 2.15
C GLU A 131 12.68 -23.72 3.16
N VAL A 132 11.45 -23.27 3.40
CA VAL A 132 11.16 -22.09 4.24
C VAL A 132 11.21 -22.44 5.73
N GLN A 133 10.79 -23.66 6.05
CA GLN A 133 10.86 -24.30 7.37
C GLN A 133 11.00 -25.81 7.14
N PRO A 134 11.47 -26.58 8.13
CA PRO A 134 11.59 -28.03 7.99
C PRO A 134 10.32 -28.69 7.47
N GLY A 135 10.40 -29.30 6.28
CA GLY A 135 9.27 -29.96 5.61
C GLY A 135 8.32 -29.06 4.82
N ILE A 136 8.57 -27.75 4.75
CA ILE A 136 7.82 -26.81 3.90
C ILE A 136 8.74 -26.34 2.76
N VAL A 137 8.63 -27.03 1.63
CA VAL A 137 9.39 -26.73 0.41
C VAL A 137 8.49 -26.07 -0.62
N LEU A 138 8.89 -24.90 -1.12
CA LEU A 138 8.27 -24.23 -2.26
C LEU A 138 9.10 -24.50 -3.51
N LYS A 139 8.42 -24.73 -4.63
CA LYS A 139 9.04 -24.92 -5.96
C LYS A 139 8.86 -23.67 -6.83
N PRO A 140 9.66 -23.53 -7.90
CA PRO A 140 9.48 -22.44 -8.86
C PRO A 140 8.03 -22.33 -9.34
N GLY A 141 7.45 -21.13 -9.21
CA GLY A 141 6.06 -20.85 -9.58
C GLY A 141 5.03 -21.01 -8.46
N ASP A 142 5.39 -21.64 -7.33
CA ASP A 142 4.53 -21.69 -6.15
C ASP A 142 4.31 -20.27 -5.59
N LYS A 143 3.10 -20.05 -5.06
CA LYS A 143 2.74 -18.80 -4.38
C LYS A 143 2.80 -18.99 -2.87
N ILE A 144 3.38 -18.00 -2.19
CA ILE A 144 3.33 -17.89 -0.73
C ILE A 144 2.67 -16.57 -0.33
N ALA A 145 1.81 -16.63 0.70
CA ALA A 145 1.20 -15.47 1.32
C ALA A 145 2.02 -15.03 2.53
N LEU A 146 2.42 -13.77 2.55
CA LEU A 146 3.07 -13.10 3.68
C LEU A 146 1.99 -12.40 4.51
N LEU A 147 1.64 -12.99 5.66
CA LEU A 147 0.56 -12.51 6.53
C LEU A 147 1.09 -11.46 7.52
N LEU A 148 1.36 -10.24 7.04
CA LEU A 148 1.91 -9.13 7.83
C LEU A 148 1.07 -8.80 9.07
N GLY A 149 -0.26 -8.80 8.94
CA GLY A 149 -1.15 -8.55 10.07
C GLY A 149 -1.03 -9.58 11.19
N MET A 150 -0.72 -10.84 10.83
CA MET A 150 -0.47 -11.90 11.80
C MET A 150 0.93 -11.75 12.42
N ALA A 151 1.94 -11.45 11.61
CA ALA A 151 3.30 -11.23 12.10
C ALA A 151 3.37 -10.10 13.14
N ASN A 152 2.62 -9.01 12.94
CA ASN A 152 2.55 -7.91 13.90
C ASN A 152 1.87 -8.28 15.24
N ARG A 153 1.19 -9.44 15.29
CA ARG A 153 0.52 -9.99 16.47
C ARG A 153 1.22 -11.26 17.00
N ASP A 154 2.42 -11.55 16.52
CA ASP A 154 3.17 -12.76 16.88
C ASP A 154 3.81 -12.64 18.28
N PRO A 155 3.50 -13.55 19.23
CA PRO A 155 4.09 -13.54 20.57
C PRO A 155 5.58 -13.87 20.61
N SER A 156 6.15 -14.46 19.55
CA SER A 156 7.59 -14.66 19.43
C SER A 156 8.35 -13.37 19.07
N ALA A 157 7.66 -12.40 18.47
CA ALA A 157 8.22 -11.09 18.12
C ALA A 157 7.88 -10.00 19.15
N PHE A 158 6.69 -10.06 19.77
CA PHE A 158 6.21 -9.04 20.71
C PHE A 158 5.72 -9.68 22.01
N ALA A 159 6.13 -9.16 23.17
CA ALA A 159 5.79 -9.75 24.47
C ALA A 159 4.28 -9.72 24.80
N ALA A 160 3.58 -8.66 24.39
CA ALA A 160 2.13 -8.49 24.59
C ALA A 160 1.46 -8.07 23.27
N PRO A 161 1.43 -8.94 22.24
CA PRO A 161 1.08 -8.54 20.88
C PRO A 161 -0.36 -8.05 20.71
N GLN A 162 -1.24 -8.43 21.65
CA GLN A 162 -2.66 -8.06 21.68
C GLN A 162 -2.94 -6.80 22.51
N ALA A 163 -1.94 -6.28 23.23
CA ALA A 163 -2.01 -4.96 23.85
C ALA A 163 -1.57 -3.90 22.82
N PHE A 164 -2.12 -2.70 22.95
CA PHE A 164 -1.64 -1.47 22.31
C PHE A 164 -0.72 -0.74 23.28
#